data_AF-A0A6A3F6D1-F1
#
_entry.id   AF-A0A6A3F6D1-F1
#
_cell.length_a   1.000
_cell.length_b   1.000
_cell.length_c   1.000
_cell.angle_alpha   90.00
_cell.angle_beta   90.00
_cell.angle_gamma   90.00
#
_symmetry.space_group_name_H-M   'P 1'
#
loop_
_entity.id
_entity.type
_entity.pdbx_description
1 polymer ?
#
loop_
_entity_poly.entity_id
_entity_poly.type
_entity_poly.pdbx_seq_one_letter_code
_entity_poly.pdbx_strand_id
1 'polypeptide(L)'
;MVAESTASRSPSRSPPPTATVEELQRLNSTLRSRLARSVADLQAAAVSRDAAVDHRHQFSLTLLRQTRELRTLERLYDTRQAEVVCLRGEIAAFQDAEDPDLPPSPTVVNLESQLRQQTDEIRDLELRLDQAISDRNTLQDPNDHLAEEVSLAGAEIEQLQEDHNDLNRARKNAEHELQLSEASLARVQASLVQAESQIPPPAIPPANVVATDVDRLTRERDEARTAATDAES
;
A
#
# COMPACT_ATOMS: atom_id res chain seq x y z
N MET A 1 -69.94 4.43 34.42
CA MET A 1 -68.65 3.71 34.35
C MET A 1 -67.76 4.47 33.41
N VAL A 2 -66.65 4.99 33.94
CA VAL A 2 -65.62 5.76 33.22
C VAL A 2 -64.67 4.73 32.58
N ALA A 3 -64.43 4.84 31.27
CA ALA A 3 -63.40 4.06 30.59
C ALA A 3 -62.28 5.01 30.16
N GLU A 4 -61.14 4.82 30.80
CA GLU A 4 -59.93 5.63 30.73
C GLU A 4 -59.23 5.49 29.37
N SER A 5 -58.69 6.61 28.90
CA SER A 5 -57.75 6.67 27.78
C SER A 5 -56.40 6.07 28.18
N THR A 6 -55.97 5.01 27.50
CA THR A 6 -54.58 4.56 27.55
C THR A 6 -53.78 5.17 26.40
N ALA A 7 -53.18 6.33 26.67
CA ALA A 7 -52.16 6.90 25.81
C ALA A 7 -50.90 6.01 25.87
N SER A 8 -50.57 5.33 24.77
CA SER A 8 -49.29 4.63 24.60
C SER A 8 -48.15 5.64 24.63
N ARG A 9 -47.45 5.69 25.77
CA ARG A 9 -46.21 6.44 25.96
C ARG A 9 -45.08 5.68 25.25
N SER A 10 -44.65 6.17 24.10
CA SER A 10 -43.46 5.66 23.41
C SER A 10 -42.23 5.80 24.31
N PRO A 11 -41.34 4.80 24.38
CA PRO A 11 -40.08 4.93 25.10
C PRO A 11 -39.20 5.93 24.34
N SER A 12 -38.85 7.03 25.00
CA SER A 12 -37.81 7.96 24.54
C SER A 12 -36.53 7.18 24.33
N ARG A 13 -36.21 6.90 23.07
CA ARG A 13 -34.94 6.30 22.67
C ARG A 13 -33.88 7.40 22.83
N SER A 14 -33.06 7.30 23.86
CA SER A 14 -31.91 8.20 24.06
C SER A 14 -31.08 8.24 22.78
N PRO A 15 -30.59 9.42 22.34
CA PRO A 15 -29.65 9.49 21.24
C PRO A 15 -28.41 8.64 21.57
N PRO A 16 -27.73 8.06 20.57
CA PRO A 16 -26.50 7.32 20.81
C PRO A 16 -25.51 8.21 21.56
N PRO A 17 -24.67 7.66 22.46
CA PRO A 17 -23.68 8.46 23.16
C PRO A 17 -22.73 9.07 22.13
N THR A 18 -22.72 10.41 22.08
CA THR A 18 -21.71 11.15 21.33
C THR A 18 -20.34 10.74 21.85
N ALA A 19 -19.40 10.41 20.95
CA ALA A 19 -18.05 10.01 21.32
C ALA A 19 -17.43 11.04 22.27
N THR A 20 -16.80 10.56 23.34
CA THR A 20 -16.17 11.41 24.35
C THR A 20 -14.92 12.09 23.77
N VAL A 21 -14.51 13.22 24.36
CA VAL A 21 -13.28 13.94 23.97
C VAL A 21 -12.06 13.01 24.00
N GLU A 22 -11.95 12.15 25.02
CA GLU A 22 -10.84 11.19 25.15
C GLU A 22 -10.82 10.13 24.05
N GLU A 23 -11.99 9.61 23.65
CA GLU A 23 -12.10 8.65 22.54
C GLU A 23 -11.68 9.30 21.22
N LEU A 24 -12.08 10.55 20.99
CA LEU A 24 -11.70 11.31 19.79
C LEU A 24 -10.19 11.61 19.77
N GLN A 25 -9.59 11.93 20.91
CA GLN A 25 -8.13 12.09 21.03
C GLN A 25 -7.37 10.78 20.73
N ARG A 26 -7.85 9.64 21.24
CA ARG A 26 -7.28 8.32 20.94
C ARG A 26 -7.44 7.92 19.48
N LEU A 27 -8.60 8.19 18.88
CA LEU A 27 -8.82 7.97 17.46
C LEU A 27 -7.85 8.82 16.63
N ASN A 28 -7.70 10.09 16.99
CA ASN A 28 -6.83 11.00 16.29
C ASN A 28 -5.36 10.58 16.32
N SER A 29 -4.84 10.21 17.50
CA SER A 29 -3.47 9.70 17.63
C SER A 29 -3.27 8.43 16.80
N THR A 30 -4.24 7.52 16.81
CA THR A 30 -4.22 6.30 15.99
C THR A 30 -4.17 6.62 14.49
N LEU A 31 -4.99 7.56 14.02
CA LEU A 31 -5.02 7.97 12.61
C LEU A 31 -3.71 8.65 12.20
N ARG A 32 -3.09 9.47 13.06
CA ARG A 32 -1.76 10.05 12.82
C ARG A 32 -0.69 8.97 12.70
N SER A 33 -0.69 7.96 13.56
CA SER A 33 0.24 6.83 13.46
C SER A 33 0.01 5.98 12.21
N ARG A 34 -1.25 5.83 11.75
CA ARG A 34 -1.56 5.16 10.48
C ARG A 34 -1.09 5.97 9.26
N LEU A 35 -1.31 7.28 9.27
CA LEU A 35 -0.81 8.19 8.24
C LEU A 35 0.72 8.13 8.12
N ALA A 36 1.44 8.18 9.25
CA ALA A 36 2.90 8.08 9.24
C ALA A 36 3.38 6.76 8.61
N ARG A 37 2.71 5.63 8.90
CA ARG A 37 2.99 4.34 8.27
C ARG A 37 2.70 4.35 6.77
N SER A 38 1.54 4.84 6.35
CA SER A 38 1.19 4.91 4.93
C SER A 38 2.20 5.71 4.10
N VAL A 39 2.81 6.76 4.67
CA VAL A 39 3.89 7.53 4.00
C VAL A 39 5.15 6.67 3.84
N ALA A 40 5.51 5.91 4.87
CA ALA A 40 6.65 4.99 4.80
C ALA A 40 6.41 3.88 3.76
N ASP A 41 5.19 3.32 3.73
CA ASP A 41 4.78 2.29 2.77
C ASP A 41 4.83 2.84 1.33
N LEU A 42 4.29 4.04 1.09
CA LEU A 42 4.39 4.74 -0.19
C LEU A 42 5.84 4.98 -0.63
N GLN A 43 6.69 5.39 0.30
CA GLN A 43 8.10 5.63 0.01
C GLN A 43 8.83 4.31 -0.32
N ALA A 44 8.55 3.24 0.41
CA ALA A 44 9.11 1.92 0.15
C ALA A 44 8.67 1.38 -1.23
N ALA A 45 7.38 1.49 -1.56
CA ALA A 45 6.84 1.09 -2.86
C ALA A 45 7.46 1.91 -4.00
N ALA A 46 7.62 3.23 -3.82
CA ALA A 46 8.27 4.08 -4.81
C ALA A 46 9.74 3.70 -5.05
N VAL A 47 10.51 3.49 -3.97
CA VAL A 47 11.92 3.06 -4.07
C VAL A 47 12.04 1.70 -4.75
N SER A 48 11.15 0.76 -4.41
CA SER A 48 11.10 -0.57 -5.04
C SER A 48 10.83 -0.47 -6.54
N ARG A 49 9.81 0.30 -6.93
CA ARG A 49 9.46 0.53 -8.34
C ARG A 49 10.61 1.16 -9.10
N ASP A 50 11.25 2.19 -8.55
CA ASP A 50 12.34 2.90 -9.23
C ASP A 50 13.55 1.96 -9.46
N ALA A 51 13.87 1.09 -8.48
CA ALA A 51 14.89 0.06 -8.65
C ALA A 51 14.52 -0.96 -9.76
N ALA A 52 13.25 -1.38 -9.84
CA ALA A 52 12.78 -2.26 -10.91
C ALA A 52 12.85 -1.59 -12.30
N VAL A 53 12.51 -0.29 -12.38
CA VAL A 53 12.66 0.52 -13.61
C VAL A 53 14.12 0.59 -14.05
N ASP A 54 15.04 0.84 -13.12
CA ASP A 54 16.47 0.91 -13.41
C ASP A 54 17.01 -0.43 -13.93
N HIS A 55 16.67 -1.55 -13.28
CA HIS A 55 17.04 -2.88 -13.77
C HIS A 55 16.45 -3.16 -15.15
N ARG A 56 15.17 -2.83 -15.38
CA ARG A 56 14.53 -3.00 -16.68
C ARG A 56 15.24 -2.19 -17.76
N HIS A 57 15.67 -0.97 -17.44
CA HIS A 57 16.43 -0.14 -18.37
C HIS A 57 17.77 -0.79 -18.74
N GLN A 58 18.51 -1.31 -17.75
CA GLN A 58 19.78 -2.01 -17.98
C GLN A 58 19.60 -3.26 -18.86
N PHE A 59 18.58 -4.07 -18.61
CA PHE A 59 18.25 -5.22 -19.47
C PHE A 59 17.88 -4.79 -20.89
N SER A 60 17.09 -3.72 -21.03
CA SER A 60 16.68 -3.20 -22.34
C SER A 60 17.88 -2.73 -23.18
N LEU A 61 18.86 -2.08 -22.56
CA LEU A 61 20.11 -1.70 -23.23
C LEU A 61 20.93 -2.92 -23.65
N THR A 62 20.99 -3.94 -22.80
CA THR A 62 21.70 -5.19 -23.11
C THR A 62 21.04 -5.96 -24.25
N LEU A 63 19.71 -6.10 -24.23
CA LEU A 63 18.93 -6.69 -25.31
C LEU A 63 19.12 -5.95 -26.64
N LEU A 64 19.16 -4.61 -26.60
CA LEU A 64 19.40 -3.80 -27.80
C LEU A 64 20.81 -4.07 -28.37
N ARG A 65 21.81 -4.19 -27.50
CA ARG A 65 23.18 -4.54 -27.91
C ARG A 65 23.23 -5.95 -28.52
N GLN A 66 22.70 -6.96 -27.84
CA GLN A 66 22.66 -8.33 -28.35
C GLN A 66 21.90 -8.45 -29.67
N THR A 67 20.80 -7.71 -29.83
CA THR A 67 20.04 -7.69 -31.10
C THR A 67 20.88 -7.12 -32.25
N ARG A 68 21.76 -6.16 -31.98
CA ARG A 68 22.70 -5.63 -33.00
C ARG A 68 23.83 -6.61 -33.30
N GLU A 69 24.35 -7.27 -32.28
CA GLU A 69 25.39 -8.31 -32.44
C GLU A 69 24.86 -9.49 -33.25
N LEU A 70 23.64 -9.97 -32.95
CA LEU A 70 22.95 -11.02 -33.71
C LEU A 70 22.81 -10.65 -35.19
N ARG A 71 22.32 -9.44 -35.50
CA ARG A 71 22.23 -8.95 -36.89
C ARG A 71 23.57 -8.88 -37.60
N THR A 72 24.66 -8.65 -36.86
CA THR A 72 26.01 -8.63 -37.43
C THR A 72 26.48 -10.04 -37.75
N LEU A 73 26.22 -11.00 -36.86
CA LEU A 73 26.50 -12.41 -37.08
C LEU A 73 25.69 -12.99 -38.26
N GLU A 74 24.40 -12.67 -38.35
CA GLU A 74 23.53 -13.09 -39.47
C GLU A 74 24.09 -12.63 -40.82
N ARG A 75 24.49 -11.36 -40.93
CA ARG A 75 25.10 -10.84 -42.17
C ARG A 75 26.42 -11.52 -42.51
N LEU A 76 27.23 -11.84 -41.51
CA LEU A 76 28.48 -12.57 -41.72
C LEU A 76 28.20 -13.98 -42.20
N TYR A 77 27.22 -14.67 -41.59
CA TYR A 77 26.77 -15.99 -42.03
C TYR A 77 26.32 -15.98 -43.49
N ASP A 78 25.45 -15.04 -43.87
CA ASP A 78 24.97 -14.88 -45.25
C ASP A 78 26.13 -14.66 -46.24
N THR A 79 27.09 -13.81 -45.86
CA THR A 79 28.27 -13.52 -46.68
C THR A 79 29.11 -14.78 -46.90
N ARG A 80 29.36 -15.54 -45.84
CA ARG A 80 30.14 -16.78 -45.91
C ARG A 80 29.43 -17.86 -46.71
N GLN A 81 28.11 -17.95 -46.58
CA GLN A 81 27.32 -18.88 -47.37
C GLN A 81 27.36 -18.53 -48.86
N ALA A 82 27.33 -17.25 -49.22
CA ALA A 82 27.52 -16.80 -50.60
C ALA A 82 28.94 -17.14 -51.12
N GLU A 83 29.99 -16.95 -50.31
CA GLU A 83 31.36 -17.33 -50.66
C GLU A 83 31.49 -18.83 -50.94
N VAL A 84 30.87 -19.69 -50.12
CA VAL A 84 30.83 -21.13 -50.35
C VAL A 84 30.16 -21.48 -51.67
N VAL A 85 29.06 -20.82 -52.02
CA VAL A 85 28.38 -21.02 -53.31
C VAL A 85 29.29 -20.60 -54.47
N CYS A 86 29.96 -19.45 -54.37
CA CYS A 86 30.90 -18.97 -55.38
C CYS A 86 32.09 -19.94 -55.56
N LEU A 87 32.73 -20.37 -54.46
CA LEU A 87 33.86 -21.30 -54.50
C LEU A 87 33.46 -22.65 -55.13
N ARG A 88 32.27 -23.17 -54.82
CA ARG A 88 31.76 -24.39 -55.46
C ARG A 88 31.55 -24.22 -56.96
N GLY A 89 31.02 -23.07 -57.38
CA GLY A 89 30.85 -22.75 -58.80
C GLY A 89 32.18 -22.63 -59.54
N GLU A 90 33.18 -22.01 -58.90
CA GLU A 90 34.53 -21.87 -59.46
C GLU A 90 35.23 -23.24 -59.60
N ILE A 91 35.17 -24.07 -58.55
CA ILE A 91 35.70 -25.44 -58.59
C ILE A 91 35.06 -26.24 -59.74
N ALA A 92 33.74 -26.19 -59.87
CA ALA A 92 33.03 -26.90 -60.94
C ALA A 92 33.47 -26.42 -62.33
N ALA A 93 33.64 -25.11 -62.52
CA ALA A 93 34.10 -24.56 -63.80
C ALA A 93 35.52 -25.03 -64.18
N PHE A 94 36.42 -25.18 -63.21
CA PHE A 94 37.74 -25.77 -63.46
C PHE A 94 37.66 -27.28 -63.75
N GLN A 95 36.83 -28.01 -63.02
CA GLN A 95 36.64 -29.44 -63.22
C GLN A 95 36.02 -29.78 -64.59
N ASP A 96 35.06 -28.97 -65.06
CA ASP A 96 34.45 -29.14 -66.39
C ASP A 96 35.42 -28.87 -67.55
N ALA A 97 36.50 -28.11 -67.29
CA ALA A 97 37.53 -27.78 -68.26
C ALA A 97 38.76 -28.71 -68.20
N GLU A 98 38.93 -29.48 -67.11
CA GLU A 98 40.05 -30.38 -66.88
C GLU A 98 39.79 -31.79 -67.44
N ASP A 99 40.86 -32.47 -67.89
CA ASP A 99 40.78 -33.86 -68.33
C ASP A 99 40.64 -34.78 -67.10
N PRO A 100 39.57 -35.58 -66.99
CA PRO A 100 39.30 -36.41 -65.81
C PRO A 100 40.34 -37.52 -65.57
N ASP A 101 41.15 -37.86 -66.57
CA ASP A 101 42.22 -38.86 -66.43
C ASP A 101 43.53 -38.26 -65.85
N LEU A 102 43.58 -36.95 -65.65
CA LEU A 102 44.71 -36.24 -65.05
C LEU A 102 44.47 -35.92 -63.57
N PRO A 103 45.53 -35.86 -62.74
CA PRO A 103 45.40 -35.45 -61.34
C PRO A 103 44.88 -34.01 -61.24
N PRO A 104 44.06 -33.69 -60.22
CA PRO A 104 43.44 -32.37 -60.07
C PRO A 104 44.49 -31.26 -60.00
N SER A 105 44.21 -30.15 -60.67
CA SER A 105 45.16 -29.04 -60.71
C SER A 105 45.43 -28.45 -59.31
N PRO A 106 46.62 -27.89 -59.07
CA PRO A 106 46.93 -27.24 -57.79
C PRO A 106 45.97 -26.08 -57.46
N THR A 107 45.37 -25.46 -58.48
CA THR A 107 44.34 -24.43 -58.32
C THR A 107 43.07 -25.01 -57.70
N VAL A 108 42.57 -26.13 -58.23
CA VAL A 108 41.40 -26.84 -57.68
C VAL A 108 41.68 -27.27 -56.24
N VAL A 109 42.85 -27.84 -55.96
CA VAL A 109 43.24 -28.25 -54.59
C VAL A 109 43.25 -27.08 -53.60
N ASN A 110 43.70 -25.90 -54.03
CA ASN A 110 43.67 -24.69 -53.21
C ASN A 110 42.24 -24.22 -52.96
N LEU A 111 41.40 -24.14 -53.99
CA LEU A 111 39.99 -23.75 -53.87
C LEU A 111 39.21 -24.72 -52.98
N GLU A 112 39.44 -26.03 -53.10
CA GLU A 112 38.85 -27.03 -52.21
C GLU A 112 39.27 -26.84 -50.75
N SER A 113 40.51 -26.43 -50.52
CA SER A 113 41.01 -26.14 -49.18
C SER A 113 40.37 -24.88 -48.59
N GLN A 114 40.20 -23.83 -49.40
CA GLN A 114 39.44 -22.64 -49.01
C GLN A 114 37.97 -22.98 -48.74
N LEU A 115 37.34 -23.82 -49.56
CA LEU A 115 35.97 -24.28 -49.36
C LEU A 115 35.80 -25.03 -48.03
N ARG A 116 36.75 -25.91 -47.69
CA ARG A 116 36.78 -26.59 -46.38
C ARG A 116 36.87 -25.58 -45.25
N GLN A 117 37.79 -24.61 -45.35
CA GLN A 117 37.92 -23.55 -44.36
C GLN A 117 36.62 -22.74 -44.18
N GLN A 118 36.00 -22.28 -45.27
CA GLN A 118 34.74 -21.53 -45.21
C GLN A 118 33.61 -22.36 -44.59
N THR A 119 33.58 -23.66 -44.86
CA THR A 119 32.58 -24.57 -44.26
C THR A 119 32.75 -24.69 -42.74
N ASP A 120 34.00 -24.74 -42.25
CA ASP A 120 34.27 -24.77 -40.81
C ASP A 120 33.97 -23.41 -40.15
N GLU A 121 34.26 -22.29 -40.83
CA GLU A 121 33.89 -20.95 -40.38
C GLU A 121 32.36 -20.78 -40.28
N ILE A 122 31.60 -21.31 -41.24
CA ILE A 122 30.12 -21.34 -41.17
C ILE A 122 29.65 -22.13 -39.95
N ARG A 123 30.24 -23.31 -39.69
CA ARG A 123 29.88 -24.10 -38.51
C ARG A 123 30.16 -23.36 -37.19
N ASP A 124 31.27 -22.61 -37.11
CA ASP A 124 31.55 -21.73 -35.96
C ASP A 124 30.50 -20.62 -35.82
N LEU A 125 30.13 -19.99 -36.94
CA LEU A 125 29.10 -18.95 -36.95
C LEU A 125 27.73 -19.48 -36.53
N GLU A 126 27.35 -20.69 -36.93
CA GLU A 126 26.11 -21.35 -36.48
C GLU A 126 26.09 -21.50 -34.95
N LEU A 127 27.17 -22.03 -34.36
CA LEU A 127 27.28 -22.16 -32.92
C LEU A 127 27.20 -20.81 -32.19
N ARG A 128 27.82 -19.77 -32.75
CA ARG A 128 27.79 -18.41 -32.18
C ARG A 128 26.43 -17.75 -32.34
N LEU A 129 25.71 -18.01 -33.43
CA LEU A 129 24.34 -17.55 -33.64
C LEU A 129 23.40 -18.22 -32.62
N ASP A 130 23.48 -19.54 -32.47
CA ASP A 130 22.68 -20.28 -31.49
C ASP A 130 22.93 -19.77 -30.07
N GLN A 131 24.21 -19.55 -29.72
CA GLN A 131 24.58 -18.97 -28.44
C GLN A 131 24.00 -17.55 -28.26
N ALA A 132 24.14 -16.68 -29.27
CA ALA A 132 23.62 -15.31 -29.20
C ALA A 132 22.09 -15.26 -29.11
N ILE A 133 21.38 -16.17 -29.78
CA ILE A 133 19.92 -16.33 -29.68
C ILE A 133 19.55 -16.79 -28.27
N SER A 134 20.24 -17.78 -27.73
CA SER A 134 20.03 -18.28 -26.37
C SER A 134 20.25 -17.17 -25.33
N ASP A 135 21.40 -16.48 -25.41
CA ASP A 135 21.73 -15.37 -24.51
C ASP A 135 20.70 -14.24 -24.58
N ARG A 136 20.19 -13.92 -25.77
CA ARG A 136 19.12 -12.93 -25.93
C ARG A 136 17.81 -13.39 -25.30
N ASN A 137 17.42 -14.65 -25.51
CA ASN A 137 16.18 -15.19 -24.98
C ASN A 137 16.22 -15.27 -23.45
N THR A 138 17.35 -15.63 -22.84
CA THR A 138 17.51 -15.63 -21.38
C THR A 138 17.37 -14.26 -20.73
N LEU A 139 17.61 -13.17 -21.48
CA LEU A 139 17.39 -11.81 -21.01
C LEU A 139 15.97 -11.29 -21.27
N GLN A 140 15.20 -11.97 -22.10
CA GLN A 140 13.85 -11.53 -22.45
C GLN A 140 12.86 -11.80 -21.31
N ASP A 141 12.88 -13.00 -20.72
CA ASP A 141 11.99 -13.34 -19.60
C ASP A 141 12.17 -12.39 -18.38
N PRO A 142 13.41 -12.07 -17.93
CA PRO A 142 13.61 -11.08 -16.87
C PRO A 142 13.14 -9.67 -17.23
N ASN A 143 13.26 -9.25 -18.51
CA ASN A 143 12.78 -7.94 -18.94
C ASN A 143 11.25 -7.84 -18.88
N ASP A 144 10.57 -8.89 -19.36
CA ASP A 144 9.11 -8.97 -19.35
C ASP A 144 8.59 -9.05 -17.91
N HIS A 145 9.24 -9.84 -17.06
CA HIS A 145 8.93 -9.91 -15.63
C HIS A 145 9.09 -8.55 -14.93
N LEU A 146 10.20 -7.85 -15.14
CA LEU A 146 10.40 -6.50 -14.59
C LEU A 146 9.39 -5.49 -15.14
N ALA A 147 8.93 -5.65 -16.39
CA ALA A 147 7.88 -4.80 -16.94
C ALA A 147 6.55 -5.00 -16.20
N GLU A 148 6.22 -6.24 -15.86
CA GLU A 148 5.07 -6.58 -15.03
C GLU A 148 5.24 -6.05 -13.60
N GLU A 149 6.39 -6.24 -12.95
CA GLU A 149 6.66 -5.73 -11.60
C GLU A 149 6.52 -4.20 -11.52
N VAL A 150 7.05 -3.47 -12.50
CA VAL A 150 6.91 -2.01 -12.57
C VAL A 150 5.44 -1.60 -12.71
N SER A 151 4.65 -2.35 -13.49
CA SER A 151 3.23 -2.10 -13.66
C SER A 151 2.45 -2.38 -12.37
N LEU A 152 2.73 -3.50 -11.70
CA LEU A 152 2.11 -3.89 -10.44
C LEU A 152 2.45 -2.92 -9.31
N ALA A 153 3.72 -2.53 -9.19
CA ALA A 153 4.16 -1.53 -8.22
C ALA A 153 3.53 -0.15 -8.51
N GLY A 154 3.29 0.18 -9.78
CA GLY A 154 2.50 1.35 -10.17
C GLY A 154 1.08 1.31 -9.59
N ALA A 155 0.37 0.20 -9.78
CA ALA A 155 -0.97 0.01 -9.24
C ALA A 155 -1.00 -0.02 -7.70
N GLU A 156 0.00 -0.62 -7.05
CA GLU A 156 0.14 -0.63 -5.60
C GLU A 156 0.32 0.78 -5.05
N ILE A 157 1.17 1.61 -5.68
CA ILE A 157 1.35 3.01 -5.28
C ILE A 157 0.04 3.79 -5.42
N GLU A 158 -0.71 3.60 -6.50
CA GLU A 158 -2.03 4.25 -6.69
C GLU A 158 -3.00 3.86 -5.56
N GLN A 159 -3.08 2.58 -5.21
CA GLN A 159 -3.92 2.12 -4.10
C GLN A 159 -3.47 2.71 -2.76
N LEU A 160 -2.16 2.70 -2.48
CA LEU A 160 -1.62 3.28 -1.24
C LEU A 160 -1.87 4.79 -1.16
N GLN A 161 -1.87 5.50 -2.29
CA GLN A 161 -2.23 6.93 -2.34
C GLN A 161 -3.71 7.15 -2.04
N GLU A 162 -4.59 6.31 -2.57
CA GLU A 162 -6.02 6.35 -2.26
C GLU A 162 -6.27 6.12 -0.75
N ASP A 163 -5.70 5.05 -0.20
CA ASP A 163 -5.79 4.72 1.23
C ASP A 163 -5.24 5.84 2.11
N HIS A 164 -4.11 6.45 1.71
CA HIS A 164 -3.54 7.60 2.40
C HIS A 164 -4.49 8.80 2.40
N ASN A 165 -5.14 9.09 1.27
CA ASN A 165 -6.10 10.18 1.14
C ASN A 165 -7.33 9.95 2.01
N ASP A 166 -7.84 8.72 2.05
CA ASP A 166 -8.98 8.35 2.90
C ASP A 166 -8.63 8.42 4.39
N LEU A 167 -7.43 7.96 4.78
CA LEU A 167 -6.92 8.13 6.15
C LEU A 167 -6.78 9.61 6.52
N ASN A 168 -6.30 10.45 5.61
CA ASN A 168 -6.19 11.88 5.83
C ASN A 168 -7.57 12.54 5.98
N ARG A 169 -8.56 12.13 5.17
CA ARG A 169 -9.95 12.58 5.30
C ARG A 169 -10.54 12.16 6.64
N ALA A 170 -10.38 10.91 7.04
CA ALA A 170 -10.83 10.40 8.33
C ALA A 170 -10.20 11.16 9.50
N ARG A 171 -8.89 11.45 9.42
CA ARG A 171 -8.19 12.26 10.43
C ARG A 171 -8.79 13.66 10.52
N LYS A 172 -8.98 14.35 9.39
CA LYS A 172 -9.54 15.71 9.37
C LYS A 172 -10.95 15.74 9.97
N ASN A 173 -11.78 14.74 9.68
CA ASN A 173 -13.12 14.63 10.26
C ASN A 173 -13.05 14.42 11.79
N ALA A 174 -12.18 13.52 12.26
CA ALA A 174 -11.99 13.29 13.70
C ALA A 174 -11.43 14.53 14.42
N GLU A 175 -10.53 15.30 13.79
CA GLU A 175 -10.04 16.59 14.34
C GLU A 175 -11.17 17.61 14.48
N HIS A 176 -12.04 17.70 13.46
CA HIS A 176 -13.17 18.61 13.48
C HIS A 176 -14.19 18.23 14.57
N GLU A 177 -14.53 16.95 14.70
CA GLU A 177 -15.42 16.47 15.76
C GLU A 177 -14.83 16.70 17.16
N LEU A 178 -13.52 16.49 17.32
CA LEU A 178 -12.82 16.76 18.58
C LEU A 178 -12.95 18.23 18.97
N GLN A 179 -12.70 19.15 18.02
CA GLN A 179 -12.83 20.59 18.26
C GLN A 179 -14.26 20.99 18.68
N LEU A 180 -15.28 20.44 18.02
CA LEU A 180 -16.68 20.69 18.39
C LEU A 180 -17.03 20.16 19.78
N SER A 181 -16.51 18.99 20.14
CA SER A 181 -16.72 18.36 21.44
C SER A 181 -16.02 19.15 22.55
N GLU A 182 -14.76 19.54 22.36
CA GLU A 182 -13.98 20.37 23.30
C GLU A 182 -14.64 21.74 23.51
N ALA A 183 -15.10 22.41 22.45
CA ALA A 183 -15.80 23.68 22.57
C ALA A 183 -17.14 23.55 23.31
N SER A 184 -17.84 22.43 23.14
CA SER A 184 -19.10 22.16 23.83
C SER A 184 -18.87 21.83 25.31
N LEU A 185 -17.85 21.04 25.62
CA LEU A 185 -17.43 20.76 27.00
C LEU A 185 -17.03 22.05 27.73
N ALA A 186 -16.24 22.92 27.10
CA ALA A 186 -15.85 24.20 27.67
C ALA A 186 -17.06 25.10 28.00
N ARG A 187 -18.08 25.12 27.12
CA ARG A 187 -19.33 25.84 27.37
C ARG A 187 -20.10 25.25 28.55
N VAL A 188 -20.22 23.93 28.64
CA VAL A 188 -20.90 23.27 29.77
C VAL A 188 -20.17 23.53 31.08
N GLN A 189 -18.84 23.47 31.10
CA GLN A 189 -18.03 23.80 32.27
C GLN A 189 -18.22 25.26 32.70
N ALA A 190 -18.23 26.21 31.76
CA ALA A 190 -18.49 27.62 32.06
C ALA A 190 -19.89 27.83 32.66
N SER A 191 -20.93 27.18 32.10
CA SER A 191 -22.29 27.23 32.63
C SER A 191 -22.40 26.58 34.02
N LEU A 192 -21.65 25.50 34.28
CA LEU A 192 -21.62 24.85 35.60
C LEU A 192 -21.02 25.80 36.65
N VAL A 193 -19.87 26.39 36.37
CA VAL A 193 -19.23 27.38 37.26
C VAL A 193 -20.17 28.57 37.51
N GLN A 194 -20.89 29.02 36.49
CA GLN A 194 -21.89 30.08 36.64
C GLN A 194 -23.06 29.64 37.53
N ALA A 195 -23.60 28.43 37.32
CA ALA A 195 -24.69 27.90 38.13
C ALA A 195 -24.28 27.73 39.60
N GLU A 196 -23.08 27.18 39.85
CA GLU A 196 -22.50 27.04 41.19
C GLU A 196 -22.35 28.38 41.89
N SER A 197 -21.95 29.43 41.18
CA SER A 197 -21.85 30.79 41.74
C SER A 197 -23.19 31.43 42.12
N GLN A 198 -24.32 30.92 41.59
CA GLN A 198 -25.67 31.40 41.89
C GLN A 198 -26.35 30.62 43.02
N ILE A 199 -25.74 29.55 43.53
CA ILE A 199 -26.29 28.78 44.66
C ILE A 199 -26.10 29.62 45.93
N PRO A 200 -27.18 30.01 46.64
CA PRO A 200 -27.07 30.75 47.89
C PRO A 200 -26.32 29.90 48.94
N PRO A 201 -25.49 30.51 49.81
CA PRO A 201 -24.90 29.77 50.92
C PRO A 201 -26.00 29.12 51.76
N PRO A 202 -25.76 27.91 52.31
CA PRO A 202 -26.75 27.22 53.11
C PRO A 202 -27.22 28.15 54.22
N ALA A 203 -28.54 28.35 54.31
CA ALA A 203 -29.15 29.08 55.41
C ALA A 203 -28.90 28.26 56.68
N ILE A 204 -27.83 28.57 57.40
CA ILE A 204 -27.58 28.03 58.73
C ILE A 204 -28.58 28.75 59.64
N PRO A 205 -29.64 28.09 60.14
CA PRO A 205 -30.52 28.71 61.12
C PRO A 205 -29.68 29.12 62.34
N PRO A 206 -29.94 30.29 62.95
CA PRO A 206 -29.21 30.71 64.12
C PRO A 206 -29.30 29.62 65.19
N ALA A 207 -28.17 29.31 65.85
CA ALA A 207 -28.03 28.19 66.77
C ALA A 207 -29.12 28.10 67.86
N ASN A 208 -29.71 29.25 68.23
CA ASN A 208 -30.80 29.34 69.20
C ASN A 208 -32.10 28.66 68.71
N VAL A 209 -32.38 28.66 67.41
CA VAL A 209 -33.59 28.02 66.84
C VAL A 209 -33.43 26.50 66.82
N VAL A 210 -32.23 26.02 66.49
CA VAL A 210 -31.89 24.58 66.48
C VAL A 210 -31.94 23.99 67.90
N ALA A 211 -31.42 24.71 68.89
CA ALA A 211 -31.47 24.27 70.29
C ALA A 211 -32.92 24.17 70.80
N THR A 212 -33.76 25.17 70.49
CA THR A 212 -35.16 25.20 70.93
C THR A 212 -35.99 24.08 70.31
N ASP A 213 -35.75 23.74 69.04
CA ASP A 213 -36.43 22.62 68.36
C ASP A 213 -35.99 21.25 68.89
N VAL A 214 -34.70 21.07 69.19
CA VAL A 214 -34.21 19.83 69.80
C VAL A 214 -34.78 19.64 71.20
N ASP A 215 -34.84 20.70 72.01
CA ASP A 215 -35.44 20.64 73.34
C ASP A 215 -36.95 20.37 73.28
N ARG A 216 -37.64 20.96 72.29
CA ARG A 216 -39.07 20.71 72.08
C ARG A 216 -39.34 19.26 71.65
N LEU A 217 -38.60 18.73 70.69
CA LEU A 217 -38.75 17.35 70.23
C LEU A 217 -38.39 16.34 71.33
N THR A 218 -37.41 16.68 72.17
CA THR A 218 -37.06 15.86 73.33
C THR A 218 -38.19 15.83 74.35
N ARG A 219 -38.84 16.98 74.61
CA ARG A 219 -39.99 17.08 75.50
C ARG A 219 -41.21 16.34 74.96
N GLU A 220 -41.55 16.52 73.69
CA GLU A 220 -42.67 15.81 73.04
C GLU A 220 -42.48 14.28 73.06
N ARG A 221 -41.24 13.81 72.88
CA ARG A 221 -40.89 12.38 73.00
C ARG A 221 -41.08 11.87 74.42
N ASP A 222 -40.63 12.63 75.42
CA ASP A 222 -40.69 12.21 76.82
C ASP A 222 -42.13 12.22 77.34
N GLU A 223 -42.94 13.20 76.93
CA GLU A 223 -44.39 13.26 77.20
C GLU A 223 -45.15 12.09 76.55
N ALA A 224 -44.81 11.74 75.30
CA ALA A 224 -45.38 10.58 74.62
C ALA A 224 -45.01 9.26 75.32
N ARG A 225 -43.81 9.16 75.91
CA ARG A 225 -43.38 7.99 76.70
C ARG A 225 -44.13 7.87 78.01
N THR A 226 -44.33 8.98 78.73
CA THR A 226 -45.10 8.97 79.98
C THR A 226 -46.57 8.65 79.74
N ALA A 227 -47.15 9.20 78.67
CA ALA A 227 -48.54 8.89 78.29
C ALA A 227 -48.72 7.42 77.88
N ALA A 228 -47.71 6.79 77.27
CA ALA A 228 -47.74 5.38 76.94
C ALA A 228 -47.62 4.47 78.18
N THR A 229 -46.83 4.85 79.18
CA THR A 229 -46.71 4.08 80.44
C THR A 229 -47.94 4.20 81.33
N ASP A 230 -48.64 5.34 81.31
CA ASP A 230 -49.87 5.55 82.07
C ASP A 230 -51.08 4.85 81.44
N ALA A 231 -51.04 4.53 80.15
CA ALA A 231 -52.09 3.80 79.43
C ALA A 231 -52.01 2.26 79.60
N GLU A 232 -50.94 1.73 80.20
CA GLU A 232 -50.73 0.30 80.45
C GLU A 232 -50.94 -0.12 81.93
N SER A 233 -51.46 0.76 82.80
CA SER A 233 -51.78 0.48 84.22
C SER A 233 -53.27 0.25 84.50
#